data_AF-A0A819HL65-F1
#
_entry.id   AF-A0A819HL65-F1
#
_cell.length_a   1.000
_cell.length_b   1.000
_cell.length_c   1.000
_cell.angle_alpha   90.00
_cell.angle_beta   90.00
_cell.angle_gamma   90.00
#
_symmetry.space_group_name_H-M   'P 1'
#
loop_
_entity.id
_entity.type
_entity.pdbx_description
1 polymer ?
#
loop_
_entity_poly.entity_id
_entity_poly.type
_entity_poly.pdbx_seq_one_letter_code
_entity_poly.pdbx_strand_id
1 'polypeptide(L)'
;MTFSELLGEKLLQHNESGNESNEISTNQLDGKTIALYFSAHWCPPCRNFTPKLAEIFKETHNELKDKFDIVFISCDEDQSSFDEYFKEMPWKALPFSDGNSSTILGEKFNVEGIPALVVLSPTCDKITADGVEEIRVASKKALDQWSQGKRLFWSREPREDEYVWEDTACSLCYLSPLIGSRHGCTHKECNIDLCQTCLPNNKHEHPLVEYLMPKK
;
A
#
# COMPACT_ATOMS: atom_id res chain seq x y z
N MET A 1 -1.00 -13.99 16.29
CA MET A 1 -1.26 -14.43 14.91
C MET A 1 0.06 -14.32 14.16
N THR A 2 0.50 -15.38 13.50
CA THR A 2 1.71 -15.38 12.65
C THR A 2 1.33 -15.35 11.17
N PHE A 3 2.29 -15.04 10.30
CA PHE A 3 2.04 -15.12 8.85
C PHE A 3 1.77 -16.55 8.40
N SER A 4 2.38 -17.57 9.03
CA SER A 4 2.11 -18.98 8.72
C SER A 4 0.68 -19.39 9.11
N GLU A 5 0.14 -18.85 10.20
CA GLU A 5 -1.29 -19.03 10.55
C GLU A 5 -2.24 -18.32 9.56
N LEU A 6 -1.79 -17.21 8.94
CA LEU A 6 -2.60 -16.41 8.03
C LEU A 6 -2.56 -16.91 6.57
N LEU A 7 -1.38 -17.29 6.10
CA LEU A 7 -1.07 -17.60 4.69
C LEU A 7 -0.71 -19.09 4.50
N GLY A 8 -0.65 -19.88 5.57
CA GLY A 8 -0.12 -21.25 5.52
C GLY A 8 1.41 -21.30 5.55
N GLU A 9 1.96 -22.51 5.59
CA GLU A 9 3.39 -22.75 5.81
C GLU A 9 4.29 -22.46 4.61
N LYS A 10 3.70 -22.31 3.41
CA LYS A 10 4.43 -22.26 2.14
C LYS A 10 4.01 -21.08 1.27
N LEU A 11 5.00 -20.48 0.63
CA LEU A 11 4.84 -19.48 -0.43
C LEU A 11 5.65 -19.89 -1.65
N LEU A 12 5.35 -19.27 -2.80
CA LEU A 12 6.11 -19.40 -4.03
C LEU A 12 7.04 -18.21 -4.20
N GLN A 13 8.26 -18.45 -4.64
CA GLN A 13 9.21 -17.42 -5.04
C GLN A 13 9.94 -17.86 -6.31
N HIS A 14 10.13 -16.94 -7.25
CA HIS A 14 10.95 -17.19 -8.45
C HIS A 14 12.38 -17.55 -8.07
N ASN A 15 12.95 -18.50 -8.78
CA ASN A 15 14.38 -18.83 -8.69
C ASN A 15 15.25 -17.68 -9.25
N GLU A 16 16.56 -17.74 -9.01
CA GLU A 16 17.51 -16.71 -9.49
C GLU A 16 17.49 -16.52 -11.03
N SER A 17 16.99 -17.52 -11.77
CA SER A 17 16.85 -17.48 -13.22
C SER A 17 15.51 -16.91 -13.71
N GLY A 18 14.54 -16.67 -12.82
CA GLY A 18 13.21 -16.13 -13.14
C GLY A 18 12.29 -17.05 -13.95
N ASN A 19 12.71 -18.29 -14.21
CA ASN A 19 12.02 -19.19 -15.15
C ASN A 19 11.09 -20.20 -14.47
N GLU A 20 11.30 -20.45 -13.17
CA GLU A 20 10.50 -21.38 -12.36
C GLU A 20 10.34 -20.83 -10.94
N SER A 21 9.23 -21.18 -10.30
CA SER A 21 8.95 -20.85 -8.91
C SER A 21 9.23 -22.05 -8.00
N ASN A 22 9.81 -21.78 -6.83
CA ASN A 22 10.07 -22.77 -5.79
C ASN A 22 9.21 -22.49 -4.56
N GLU A 23 8.88 -23.55 -3.83
CA GLU A 23 8.27 -23.40 -2.51
C GLU A 23 9.31 -22.95 -1.48
N ILE A 24 8.94 -21.93 -0.70
CA ILE A 24 9.71 -21.39 0.43
C ILE A 24 8.84 -21.40 1.68
N SER A 25 9.47 -21.36 2.86
CA SER A 25 8.75 -21.26 4.14
C SER A 25 8.24 -19.84 4.37
N THR A 26 6.99 -19.71 4.82
CA THR A 26 6.38 -18.43 5.19
C THR A 26 7.13 -17.71 6.32
N ASN A 27 7.90 -18.42 7.14
CA ASN A 27 8.72 -17.82 8.21
C ASN A 27 9.80 -16.86 7.66
N GLN A 28 10.10 -16.87 6.36
CA GLN A 28 10.95 -15.85 5.73
C GLN A 28 10.35 -14.43 5.78
N LEU A 29 9.07 -14.32 6.11
CA LEU A 29 8.36 -13.06 6.30
C LEU A 29 8.47 -12.53 7.73
N ASP A 30 8.99 -13.33 8.67
CA ASP A 30 9.01 -12.96 10.09
C ASP A 30 9.79 -11.66 10.32
N GLY A 31 9.21 -10.77 11.12
CA GLY A 31 9.78 -9.45 11.43
C GLY A 31 9.63 -8.40 10.34
N LYS A 32 9.05 -8.74 9.17
CA LYS A 32 8.80 -7.80 8.07
C LYS A 32 7.37 -7.28 8.08
N THR A 33 7.19 -6.08 7.55
CA THR A 33 5.88 -5.63 7.05
C THR A 33 5.58 -6.35 5.73
N ILE A 34 4.36 -6.82 5.54
CA ILE A 34 3.96 -7.55 4.33
C ILE A 34 2.80 -6.84 3.64
N ALA A 35 2.89 -6.64 2.32
CA ALA A 35 1.75 -6.21 1.52
C ALA A 35 1.11 -7.41 0.81
N LEU A 36 -0.15 -7.69 1.11
CA LEU A 36 -0.99 -8.64 0.39
C LEU A 36 -1.54 -7.97 -0.86
N TYR A 37 -1.09 -8.42 -2.02
CA TYR A 37 -1.48 -7.87 -3.31
C TYR A 37 -2.54 -8.74 -3.97
N PHE A 38 -3.80 -8.30 -3.94
CA PHE A 38 -4.93 -8.97 -4.57
C PHE A 38 -5.06 -8.51 -6.02
N SER A 39 -4.93 -9.44 -6.96
CA SER A 39 -4.86 -9.13 -8.39
C SER A 39 -5.20 -10.34 -9.25
N ALA A 40 -5.46 -10.11 -10.53
CA ALA A 40 -5.71 -11.18 -11.50
C ALA A 40 -5.27 -10.79 -12.90
N HIS A 41 -4.87 -11.79 -13.69
CA HIS A 41 -4.40 -11.64 -15.06
C HIS A 41 -5.50 -11.09 -15.97
N TRP A 42 -6.73 -11.58 -15.82
CA TRP A 42 -7.88 -11.17 -16.63
C TRP A 42 -8.30 -9.71 -16.38
N CYS A 43 -7.89 -9.11 -15.25
CA CYS A 43 -8.34 -7.79 -14.81
C CYS A 43 -7.52 -6.63 -15.43
N PRO A 44 -8.12 -5.77 -16.28
CA PRO A 44 -7.39 -4.68 -16.93
C PRO A 44 -6.71 -3.65 -16.00
N PRO A 45 -7.35 -3.12 -14.95
CA PRO A 45 -6.67 -2.18 -14.04
C PRO A 45 -5.52 -2.86 -13.27
N CYS A 46 -5.59 -4.17 -13.02
CA CYS A 46 -4.49 -4.94 -12.43
C CYS A 46 -3.27 -4.98 -13.35
N ARG A 47 -3.45 -5.33 -14.63
CA ARG A 47 -2.37 -5.34 -15.64
C ARG A 47 -1.71 -3.96 -15.82
N ASN A 48 -2.44 -2.87 -15.58
CA ASN A 48 -1.87 -1.52 -15.61
C ASN A 48 -1.09 -1.15 -14.33
N PHE A 49 -1.43 -1.74 -13.19
CA PHE A 49 -0.83 -1.42 -11.90
C PHE A 49 0.41 -2.28 -11.59
N THR A 50 0.36 -3.58 -11.89
CA THR A 50 1.45 -4.53 -11.60
C THR A 50 2.82 -4.10 -12.12
N PRO A 51 2.98 -3.63 -13.38
CA PRO A 51 4.29 -3.22 -13.87
C PRO A 51 4.88 -2.05 -13.08
N LYS A 52 4.04 -1.09 -12.68
CA LYS A 52 4.45 0.07 -11.88
C LYS A 52 4.88 -0.33 -10.48
N LEU A 53 4.11 -1.22 -9.84
CA LEU A 53 4.46 -1.75 -8.52
C LEU A 53 5.76 -2.56 -8.58
N ALA A 54 5.96 -3.37 -9.63
CA ALA A 54 7.17 -4.16 -9.85
C ALA A 54 8.41 -3.28 -10.04
N GLU A 55 8.30 -2.18 -10.77
CA GLU A 55 9.38 -1.19 -10.94
C GLU A 55 9.79 -0.60 -9.57
N ILE A 56 8.83 -0.07 -8.82
CA ILE A 56 9.08 0.54 -7.49
C ILE A 56 9.66 -0.48 -6.50
N PHE A 57 9.16 -1.72 -6.52
CA PHE A 57 9.67 -2.78 -5.65
C PHE A 57 11.13 -3.12 -5.99
N LYS A 58 11.47 -3.24 -7.28
CA LYS A 58 12.85 -3.52 -7.72
C LYS A 58 13.82 -2.41 -7.32
N GLU A 59 13.41 -1.15 -7.46
CA GLU A 59 14.23 0.01 -7.06
C GLU A 59 14.53 0.06 -5.55
N THR A 60 13.63 -0.46 -4.72
CA THR A 60 13.74 -0.42 -3.25
C THR A 60 14.21 -1.73 -2.63
N HIS A 61 14.26 -2.81 -3.40
CA HIS A 61 14.50 -4.16 -2.90
C HIS A 61 15.78 -4.26 -2.06
N ASN A 62 16.89 -3.69 -2.52
CA ASN A 62 18.16 -3.76 -1.80
C ASN A 62 18.12 -3.06 -0.42
N GLU A 63 17.33 -2.01 -0.29
CA GLU A 63 17.19 -1.21 0.93
C GLU A 63 16.18 -1.83 1.91
N LEU A 64 15.15 -2.49 1.37
CA LEU A 64 13.97 -2.91 2.13
C LEU A 64 13.81 -4.43 2.28
N LYS A 65 14.64 -5.26 1.63
CA LYS A 65 14.51 -6.75 1.62
C LYS A 65 14.36 -7.41 2.99
N ASP A 66 14.95 -6.81 4.03
CA ASP A 66 14.93 -7.34 5.41
C ASP A 66 13.78 -6.75 6.26
N LYS A 67 12.98 -5.83 5.70
CA LYS A 67 11.93 -5.07 6.41
C LYS A 67 10.57 -5.14 5.74
N PHE A 68 10.52 -5.36 4.43
CA PHE A 68 9.29 -5.32 3.64
C PHE A 68 9.29 -6.40 2.56
N ASP A 69 8.11 -6.96 2.30
CA ASP A 69 7.89 -7.89 1.18
C ASP A 69 6.46 -7.78 0.65
N ILE A 70 6.24 -8.32 -0.56
CA ILE A 70 4.92 -8.40 -1.19
C ILE A 70 4.56 -9.87 -1.39
N VAL A 71 3.31 -10.23 -1.08
CA VAL A 71 2.75 -11.55 -1.36
C VAL A 71 1.55 -11.39 -2.29
N PHE A 72 1.67 -11.93 -3.49
CA PHE A 72 0.59 -11.99 -4.47
C PHE A 72 -0.48 -12.99 -4.01
N ILE A 73 -1.72 -12.49 -3.94
CA ILE A 73 -2.93 -13.24 -3.65
C ILE A 73 -3.78 -13.24 -4.92
N SER A 74 -3.77 -14.37 -5.62
CA SER A 74 -4.42 -14.45 -6.93
C SER A 74 -5.94 -14.56 -6.84
N CYS A 75 -6.60 -13.74 -7.66
CA CYS A 75 -8.02 -13.81 -7.98
C CYS A 75 -8.24 -14.38 -9.40
N ASP A 76 -7.25 -15.07 -9.96
CA ASP A 76 -7.40 -15.82 -11.21
C ASP A 76 -8.31 -17.03 -11.01
N GLU A 77 -8.91 -17.49 -12.10
CA GLU A 77 -9.87 -18.61 -12.08
C GLU A 77 -9.17 -19.96 -12.29
N ASP A 78 -7.92 -19.95 -12.74
CA ASP A 78 -7.17 -21.16 -13.07
C ASP A 78 -5.66 -21.01 -12.86
N GLN A 79 -4.99 -22.15 -12.67
CA GLN A 79 -3.55 -22.24 -12.44
C GLN A 79 -2.72 -21.67 -13.59
N SER A 80 -3.17 -21.80 -14.85
CA SER A 80 -2.39 -21.33 -16.00
C SER A 80 -2.36 -19.80 -16.04
N SER A 81 -3.50 -19.15 -15.80
CA SER A 81 -3.60 -17.70 -15.70
C SER A 81 -2.75 -17.16 -14.53
N PHE A 82 -2.78 -17.85 -13.38
CA PHE A 82 -1.91 -17.54 -12.26
C PHE A 82 -0.42 -17.63 -12.62
N ASP A 83 0.00 -18.75 -13.21
CA ASP A 83 1.40 -19.01 -13.56
C ASP A 83 1.93 -18.01 -14.60
N GLU A 84 1.10 -17.66 -15.59
CA GLU A 84 1.46 -16.66 -16.60
C GLU A 84 1.66 -15.28 -15.97
N TYR A 85 0.73 -14.86 -15.11
CA TYR A 85 0.79 -13.53 -14.52
C TYR A 85 1.86 -13.38 -13.44
N PHE A 86 2.07 -14.42 -12.64
CA PHE A 86 3.07 -14.40 -11.58
C PHE A 86 4.50 -14.22 -12.13
N LYS A 87 4.79 -14.66 -13.37
CA LYS A 87 6.09 -14.45 -14.02
C LYS A 87 6.48 -12.97 -14.15
N GLU A 88 5.52 -12.06 -14.17
CA GLU A 88 5.78 -10.62 -14.28
C GLU A 88 6.19 -9.99 -12.93
N MET A 89 6.06 -10.73 -11.83
CA MET A 89 6.15 -10.20 -10.48
C MET A 89 7.49 -10.55 -9.80
N PRO A 90 8.23 -9.56 -9.25
CA PRO A 90 9.52 -9.80 -8.58
C PRO A 90 9.40 -10.23 -7.11
N TRP A 91 8.21 -10.60 -6.65
CA TRP A 91 7.89 -10.87 -5.25
C TRP A 91 7.35 -12.29 -5.05
N LYS A 92 6.82 -12.60 -3.86
CA LYS A 92 6.33 -13.93 -3.49
C LYS A 92 4.85 -14.08 -3.88
N ALA A 93 4.36 -15.31 -3.99
CA ALA A 93 2.94 -15.58 -4.15
C ALA A 93 2.46 -16.62 -3.15
N LEU A 94 1.20 -16.52 -2.76
CA LEU A 94 0.51 -17.63 -2.14
C LEU A 94 0.25 -18.70 -3.21
N PRO A 95 0.47 -20.00 -2.95
CA PRO A 95 0.14 -21.06 -3.91
C PRO A 95 -1.33 -20.97 -4.34
N PHE A 96 -1.56 -21.14 -5.64
CA PHE A 96 -2.90 -21.09 -6.19
C PHE A 96 -3.79 -22.17 -5.56
N SER A 97 -5.04 -21.80 -5.26
CA SER A 97 -5.99 -22.63 -4.52
C SER A 97 -7.42 -22.37 -4.97
N ASP A 98 -7.65 -22.43 -6.28
CA ASP A 98 -8.97 -22.29 -6.92
C ASP A 98 -9.79 -21.10 -6.38
N GLY A 99 -9.12 -19.96 -6.11
CA GLY A 99 -9.73 -18.74 -5.59
C GLY A 99 -10.11 -18.72 -4.10
N ASN A 100 -10.09 -19.85 -3.39
CA ASN A 100 -10.54 -19.92 -1.99
C ASN A 100 -9.73 -18.99 -1.06
N SER A 101 -8.41 -18.96 -1.24
CA SER A 101 -7.55 -18.11 -0.41
C SER A 101 -7.80 -16.62 -0.63
N SER A 102 -8.09 -16.19 -1.87
CA SER A 102 -8.38 -14.77 -2.14
C SER A 102 -9.75 -14.37 -1.61
N THR A 103 -10.75 -15.26 -1.62
CA THR A 103 -12.04 -15.03 -0.96
C THR A 103 -11.87 -14.88 0.56
N ILE A 104 -11.23 -15.84 1.24
CA ILE A 104 -11.07 -15.82 2.70
C ILE A 104 -10.29 -14.59 3.17
N LEU A 105 -9.15 -14.31 2.52
CA LEU A 105 -8.32 -13.16 2.87
C LEU A 105 -9.00 -11.84 2.47
N GLY A 106 -9.72 -11.82 1.36
CA GLY A 106 -10.48 -10.67 0.90
C GLY A 106 -11.57 -10.27 1.89
N GLU A 107 -12.38 -11.23 2.35
CA GLU A 107 -13.39 -11.01 3.40
C GLU A 107 -12.74 -10.51 4.70
N LYS A 108 -11.65 -11.15 5.14
CA LYS A 108 -10.95 -10.79 6.39
C LYS A 108 -10.44 -9.34 6.38
N PHE A 109 -9.98 -8.86 5.22
CA PHE A 109 -9.41 -7.51 5.10
C PHE A 109 -10.35 -6.50 4.43
N ASN A 110 -11.60 -6.90 4.16
CA ASN A 110 -12.64 -6.10 3.52
C ASN A 110 -12.22 -5.58 2.13
N VAL A 111 -11.68 -6.46 1.29
CA VAL A 111 -11.31 -6.20 -0.10
C VAL A 111 -12.55 -6.33 -0.98
N GLU A 112 -13.02 -5.22 -1.53
CA GLU A 112 -14.25 -5.15 -2.35
C GLU A 112 -13.96 -5.23 -3.87
N GLY A 113 -12.70 -5.10 -4.28
CA GLY A 113 -12.32 -5.12 -5.69
C GLY A 113 -10.81 -5.21 -5.89
N ILE A 114 -10.40 -5.48 -7.13
CA ILE A 114 -8.98 -5.60 -7.53
C ILE A 114 -8.62 -4.56 -8.60
N PRO A 115 -7.37 -4.04 -8.62
CA PRO A 115 -6.28 -4.38 -7.71
C PRO A 115 -6.50 -3.82 -6.29
N ALA A 116 -6.13 -4.60 -5.28
CA ALA A 116 -6.07 -4.14 -3.88
C ALA A 116 -4.74 -4.51 -3.24
N LEU A 117 -4.27 -3.66 -2.33
CA LEU A 117 -2.98 -3.83 -1.67
C LEU A 117 -3.13 -3.51 -0.19
N VAL A 118 -3.16 -4.56 0.63
CA VAL A 118 -3.34 -4.46 2.09
C VAL A 118 -2.01 -4.66 2.77
N VAL A 119 -1.60 -3.71 3.60
CA VAL A 119 -0.31 -3.74 4.29
C VAL A 119 -0.49 -4.16 5.73
N LEU A 120 0.29 -5.15 6.16
CA LEU A 120 0.25 -5.76 7.48
C LEU A 120 1.58 -5.58 8.20
N SER A 121 1.51 -5.28 9.48
CA SER A 121 2.67 -5.28 10.38
C SER A 121 3.20 -6.71 10.61
N PRO A 122 4.39 -6.88 11.22
CA PRO A 122 4.93 -8.20 11.57
C PRO A 122 4.02 -9.05 12.48
N THR A 123 3.09 -8.41 13.20
CA THR A 123 2.10 -9.07 14.07
C THR A 123 0.78 -9.39 13.36
N CYS A 124 0.73 -9.24 12.03
CA CYS A 124 -0.46 -9.37 11.18
C CYS A 124 -1.55 -8.31 11.41
N ASP A 125 -1.25 -7.22 12.12
CA ASP A 125 -2.18 -6.10 12.28
C ASP A 125 -2.19 -5.22 11.02
N LYS A 126 -3.38 -4.82 10.56
CA LYS A 126 -3.55 -4.00 9.37
C LYS A 126 -3.01 -2.58 9.57
N ILE A 127 -2.03 -2.20 8.75
CA ILE A 127 -1.46 -0.85 8.66
C ILE A 127 -2.34 0.03 7.75
N THR A 128 -2.63 -0.45 6.54
CA THR A 128 -3.48 0.25 5.56
C THR A 128 -4.15 -0.74 4.61
N ALA A 129 -5.34 -0.40 4.11
CA ALA A 129 -5.99 -1.07 2.98
C ALA A 129 -5.91 -0.24 1.69
N ASP A 130 -5.40 0.99 1.76
CA ASP A 130 -5.35 1.95 0.66
C ASP A 130 -4.05 1.85 -0.14
N GLY A 131 -3.37 0.70 -0.10
CA GLY A 131 -2.00 0.57 -0.61
C GLY A 131 -1.86 0.92 -2.09
N VAL A 132 -2.90 0.67 -2.90
CA VAL A 132 -2.90 1.04 -4.33
C VAL A 132 -2.86 2.56 -4.51
N GLU A 133 -3.67 3.30 -3.75
CA GLU A 133 -3.69 4.77 -3.82
C GLU A 133 -2.43 5.38 -3.22
N GLU A 134 -1.94 4.81 -2.13
CA GLU A 134 -0.67 5.19 -1.51
C GLU A 134 0.51 5.06 -2.50
N ILE A 135 0.54 4.01 -3.33
CA ILE A 135 1.53 3.86 -4.42
C ILE A 135 1.33 4.88 -5.53
N ARG A 136 0.08 5.12 -5.96
CA ARG A 136 -0.21 6.10 -7.02
C ARG A 136 0.23 7.51 -6.63
N VAL A 137 0.10 7.87 -5.36
CA VAL A 137 0.41 9.21 -4.84
C VAL A 137 1.89 9.34 -4.46
N ALA A 138 2.44 8.37 -3.73
CA ALA A 138 3.75 8.50 -3.08
C ALA A 138 4.83 7.58 -3.65
N SER A 139 4.45 6.63 -4.51
CA SER A 139 5.37 5.74 -5.22
C SER A 139 6.35 5.06 -4.23
N LYS A 140 7.67 5.13 -4.46
CA LYS A 140 8.72 4.62 -3.55
C LYS A 140 8.52 4.99 -2.07
N LYS A 141 8.05 6.22 -1.78
CA LYS A 141 7.88 6.69 -0.39
C LYS A 141 6.82 5.88 0.37
N ALA A 142 5.86 5.25 -0.31
CA ALA A 142 4.89 4.36 0.31
C ALA A 142 5.60 3.15 0.94
N LEU A 143 6.44 2.45 0.16
CA LEU A 143 7.21 1.30 0.63
C LEU A 143 8.15 1.69 1.78
N ASP A 144 8.78 2.86 1.70
CA ASP A 144 9.65 3.38 2.77
C ASP A 144 8.89 3.54 4.10
N GLN A 145 7.64 4.02 4.08
CA GLN A 145 6.83 4.13 5.29
C GLN A 145 6.34 2.77 5.78
N TRP A 146 5.86 1.92 4.88
CA TRP A 146 5.37 0.59 5.22
C TRP A 146 6.46 -0.27 5.88
N SER A 147 7.68 -0.22 5.36
CA SER A 147 8.85 -0.92 5.95
C SER A 147 9.17 -0.50 7.38
N GLN A 148 8.64 0.63 7.85
CA GLN A 148 8.76 1.13 9.21
C GLN A 148 7.50 0.89 10.06
N GLY A 149 6.54 0.12 9.55
CA GLY A 149 5.25 -0.12 10.19
C GLY A 149 4.32 1.08 10.18
N LYS A 150 4.54 2.06 9.30
CA LYS A 150 3.77 3.31 9.23
C LYS A 150 2.87 3.28 8.00
N ARG A 151 1.60 3.64 8.15
CA ARG A 151 0.76 4.06 7.02
C ARG A 151 1.20 5.42 6.53
N LEU A 152 0.90 5.77 5.27
CA LEU A 152 1.06 7.15 4.86
C LEU A 152 0.14 8.05 5.70
N PHE A 153 0.64 9.22 6.10
CA PHE A 153 0.02 10.08 7.12
C PHE A 153 -1.43 10.50 6.80
N TRP A 154 -1.88 10.25 5.56
CA TRP A 154 -3.19 10.64 5.07
C TRP A 154 -4.32 9.62 5.09
N SER A 155 -4.03 8.32 5.16
CA SER A 155 -5.04 7.22 5.21
C SER A 155 -5.51 6.94 6.64
N ARG A 156 -5.69 8.02 7.41
CA ARG A 156 -5.78 7.98 8.86
C ARG A 156 -7.17 8.38 9.32
N GLU A 157 -7.86 7.50 10.04
CA GLU A 157 -9.08 7.92 10.74
C GLU A 157 -8.74 9.10 11.67
N PRO A 158 -9.48 10.21 11.57
CA PRO A 158 -9.28 11.35 12.44
C PRO A 158 -9.61 10.96 13.88
N ARG A 159 -8.79 11.41 14.83
CA ARG A 159 -9.13 11.28 16.25
C ARG A 159 -10.32 12.20 16.57
N GLU A 160 -11.06 11.88 17.62
CA GLU A 160 -12.21 12.69 18.06
C GLU A 160 -11.86 14.17 18.29
N ASP A 161 -10.61 14.47 18.65
CA ASP A 161 -10.11 15.81 18.94
C ASP A 161 -9.52 16.55 17.71
N GLU A 162 -9.55 15.94 16.53
CA GLU A 162 -8.92 16.48 15.32
C GLU A 162 -9.92 17.06 14.32
N TYR A 163 -9.56 18.18 13.72
CA TYR A 163 -10.32 18.81 12.65
C TYR A 163 -10.23 17.99 11.36
N VAL A 164 -11.33 17.90 10.61
CA VAL A 164 -11.41 17.21 9.32
C VAL A 164 -11.91 18.19 8.27
N TRP A 165 -11.11 18.40 7.24
CA TRP A 165 -11.42 19.28 6.12
C TRP A 165 -11.82 18.42 4.92
N GLU A 166 -13.12 18.09 4.83
CA GLU A 166 -13.64 17.08 3.88
C GLU A 166 -13.24 17.33 2.42
N ASP A 167 -13.35 18.58 1.96
CA ASP A 167 -13.07 18.97 0.57
C ASP A 167 -11.67 19.58 0.37
N THR A 168 -10.74 19.35 1.31
CA THR A 168 -9.41 19.95 1.24
C THR A 168 -8.34 18.87 1.21
N ALA A 169 -7.45 18.94 0.21
CA ALA A 169 -6.27 18.09 0.13
C ALA A 169 -5.01 18.88 0.44
N CYS A 170 -4.06 18.28 1.17
CA CYS A 170 -2.72 18.86 1.27
C CYS A 170 -2.05 18.85 -0.12
N SER A 171 -1.65 20.00 -0.64
CA SER A 171 -1.03 20.13 -1.96
C SER A 171 0.36 19.52 -2.07
N LEU A 172 1.00 19.15 -0.96
CA LEU A 172 2.32 18.50 -0.99
C LEU A 172 2.25 16.98 -0.83
N CYS A 173 1.37 16.48 0.05
CA CYS A 173 1.25 15.04 0.30
C CYS A 173 -0.09 14.44 -0.16
N TYR A 174 -0.95 15.24 -0.78
CA TYR A 174 -2.27 14.88 -1.27
C TYR A 174 -3.20 14.28 -0.19
N LEU A 175 -2.93 14.59 1.08
CA LEU A 175 -3.75 14.21 2.22
C LEU A 175 -5.16 14.78 2.10
N SER A 176 -6.15 13.93 1.83
CA SER A 176 -7.57 14.27 1.69
C SER A 176 -8.45 13.19 2.38
N PRO A 177 -9.44 13.57 3.21
CA PRO A 177 -9.67 14.93 3.69
C PRO A 177 -8.52 15.40 4.58
N LEU A 178 -8.16 16.68 4.57
CA LEU A 178 -7.05 17.16 5.39
C LEU A 178 -7.42 17.01 6.87
N ILE A 179 -6.57 16.37 7.67
CA ILE A 179 -6.82 16.13 9.10
C ILE A 179 -5.85 16.95 9.95
N GLY A 180 -6.39 17.64 10.95
CA GLY A 180 -5.67 18.54 11.85
C GLY A 180 -5.58 19.98 11.32
N SER A 181 -4.48 20.66 11.64
CA SER A 181 -4.25 22.05 11.23
C SER A 181 -4.04 22.16 9.71
N ARG A 182 -4.87 23.00 9.08
CA ARG A 182 -4.80 23.38 7.67
C ARG A 182 -4.03 24.68 7.53
N HIS A 183 -3.08 24.73 6.61
CA HIS A 183 -2.29 25.92 6.29
C HIS A 183 -2.50 26.30 4.84
N GLY A 184 -3.32 27.31 4.59
CA GLY A 184 -3.67 27.72 3.23
C GLY A 184 -3.08 29.08 2.87
N CYS A 185 -2.89 29.31 1.58
CA CYS A 185 -2.51 30.62 1.07
C CYS A 185 -3.73 31.54 0.99
N THR A 186 -3.58 32.81 1.35
CA THR A 186 -4.65 33.82 1.22
C THR A 186 -4.59 34.57 -0.11
N HIS A 187 -3.59 34.30 -0.94
CA HIS A 187 -3.44 34.95 -2.25
C HIS A 187 -4.46 34.37 -3.23
N LYS A 188 -5.26 35.24 -3.88
CA LYS A 188 -6.43 34.84 -4.68
C LYS A 188 -6.11 33.89 -5.85
N GLU A 189 -4.89 33.93 -6.36
CA GLU A 189 -4.44 33.08 -7.48
C GLU A 189 -3.80 31.76 -7.03
N CYS A 190 -3.70 31.53 -5.71
CA CYS A 190 -3.06 30.35 -5.14
C CYS A 190 -4.10 29.43 -4.53
N ASN A 191 -4.19 28.20 -5.03
CA ASN A 191 -5.00 27.15 -4.45
C ASN A 191 -4.09 26.10 -3.81
N ILE A 192 -3.45 26.50 -2.69
CA ILE A 192 -2.55 25.63 -1.95
C ILE A 192 -3.02 25.53 -0.49
N ASP A 193 -3.11 24.30 -0.02
CA ASP A 193 -3.40 23.93 1.35
C ASP A 193 -2.37 22.93 1.82
N LEU A 194 -1.82 23.08 3.02
CA LEU A 194 -0.82 22.17 3.57
C LEU A 194 -1.24 21.66 4.93
N CYS A 195 -0.99 20.38 5.19
CA CYS A 195 -1.09 19.84 6.54
C CYS A 195 0.11 20.31 7.39
N GLN A 196 -0.06 20.28 8.73
CA GLN A 196 0.99 20.63 9.69
C GLN A 196 2.36 20.00 9.38
N THR A 197 2.37 18.73 8.97
CA THR A 197 3.59 17.96 8.69
C THR A 197 4.31 18.43 7.43
N CYS A 198 3.56 18.91 6.44
CA CYS A 198 4.12 19.38 5.18
C CYS A 198 4.54 20.85 5.22
N LEU A 199 4.03 21.62 6.18
CA LEU A 199 4.33 23.03 6.33
C LEU A 199 5.85 23.34 6.35
N PRO A 200 6.73 22.63 7.09
CA PRO A 200 8.16 22.95 7.10
C PRO A 200 8.88 22.72 5.77
N ASN A 201 8.31 21.87 4.90
CA ASN A 201 8.90 21.50 3.61
C ASN A 201 8.27 22.27 2.44
N ASN A 202 7.43 23.27 2.74
CA ASN A 202 6.77 24.05 1.70
C ASN A 202 7.77 24.92 0.94
N LYS A 203 7.59 25.01 -0.38
CA LYS A 203 8.34 25.92 -1.26
C LYS A 203 7.45 27.03 -1.82
N HIS A 204 6.30 27.26 -1.19
CA HIS A 204 5.34 28.25 -1.65
C HIS A 204 5.82 29.64 -1.22
N GLU A 205 5.80 30.59 -2.15
CA GLU A 205 6.41 31.90 -1.92
C GLU A 205 5.53 32.83 -1.07
N HIS A 206 4.21 32.61 -1.07
CA HIS A 206 3.30 33.42 -0.26
C HIS A 206 3.21 32.90 1.18
N PRO A 207 2.96 33.79 2.15
CA PRO A 207 2.67 33.39 3.52
C PRO A 207 1.45 32.48 3.60
N LEU A 208 1.58 31.42 4.38
CA LEU A 208 0.48 30.50 4.71
C LEU A 208 -0.09 30.85 6.09
N VAL A 209 -1.41 30.83 6.19
CA VAL A 209 -2.12 31.05 7.46
C VAL A 209 -2.72 29.74 7.95
N GLU A 210 -2.68 29.53 9.26
CA GLU A 210 -3.39 28.43 9.89
C GLU A 210 -4.89 28.73 9.89
N TYR A 211 -5.66 27.88 9.24
CA TYR A 211 -7.11 27.86 9.34
C TYR A 211 -7.49 27.00 10.54
N LEU A 212 -8.24 27.58 11.47
CA LEU A 212 -8.83 26.89 12.60
C LEU A 212 -10.32 26.68 12.31
N MET A 213 -10.81 25.44 12.36
CA MET A 213 -12.26 25.21 12.35
C MET A 213 -12.82 25.55 13.74
N PRO A 214 -14.05 26.10 13.82
CA PRO A 214 -14.79 26.09 15.07
C PRO A 214 -15.03 24.63 15.47
N LYS A 215 -14.73 24.28 16.73
CA LYS A 215 -15.05 22.97 17.29
C LYS A 215 -16.56 22.71 17.14
N LYS A 216 -16.93 21.48 16.75
CA LYS A 216 -18.32 21.01 16.80
C LYS A 216 -18.88 21.17 18.21
#